data_AF-A0A9Q0D912-F1
#
_entry.id   AF-A0A9Q0D912-F1
#
_cell.length_a   1.000
_cell.length_b   1.000
_cell.length_c   1.000
_cell.angle_alpha   90.00
_cell.angle_beta   90.00
_cell.angle_gamma   90.00
#
_symmetry.space_group_name_H-M   'P 1'
#
loop_
_entity.id
_entity.type
_entity.pdbx_description
1 polymer ?
#
loop_
_entity_poly.entity_id
_entity_poly.type
_entity_poly.pdbx_seq_one_letter_code
_entity_poly.pdbx_strand_id
1 'polypeptide(L)'
;MLALCRQVHVYEYIPSSRQTDLCHYFEPHINAACTLGAYHPLLYEKLLVQRMSASTTPDDLHQGSRVTLPGFSTVDCGGGGIAAPSATP
;
A
#
# COMPACT_ATOMS: atom_id res chain seq x y z
N MET A 1 -3.34 5.66 8.88
CA MET A 1 -2.82 6.54 7.81
C MET A 1 -3.85 6.87 6.74
N LEU A 2 -4.51 5.89 6.11
CA LEU A 2 -5.51 6.14 5.06
C LEU A 2 -6.68 7.06 5.51
N ALA A 3 -7.04 7.03 6.79
CA ALA A 3 -8.07 7.91 7.36
C ALA A 3 -7.60 9.35 7.67
N LEU A 4 -6.29 9.62 7.65
CA LEU A 4 -5.70 10.89 8.09
C LEU A 4 -5.02 11.67 6.95
N CYS A 5 -4.64 10.99 5.87
CA CYS A 5 -3.89 11.58 4.77
C CYS A 5 -4.68 11.40 3.47
N ARG A 6 -4.63 12.39 2.58
CA ARG A 6 -5.22 12.29 1.22
C ARG A 6 -4.49 11.28 0.33
N GLN A 7 -3.20 11.04 0.60
CA GLN A 7 -2.35 10.11 -0.13
C GLN A 7 -1.37 9.49 0.86
N VAL A 8 -1.09 8.19 0.70
CA VAL A 8 -0.17 7.45 1.56
C VAL A 8 0.85 6.71 0.70
N HIS A 9 2.12 6.85 1.05
CA HIS A 9 3.21 6.07 0.48
C HIS A 9 3.66 5.01 1.48
N VAL A 10 3.62 3.75 1.08
CA VAL A 10 4.00 2.61 1.90
C VAL A 10 5.26 2.00 1.31
N TYR A 11 6.31 1.85 2.12
CA TYR A 11 7.62 1.39 1.68
C TYR A 11 7.94 -0.01 2.17
N GLU A 12 8.51 -0.84 1.29
CA GLU A 12 8.92 -2.24 1.56
C GLU A 12 7.84 -3.13 2.21
N TYR A 13 6.57 -2.73 2.16
CA TYR A 13 5.44 -3.57 2.58
C TYR A 13 5.15 -4.62 1.50
N ILE A 14 5.04 -4.18 0.24
CA ILE A 14 5.19 -5.07 -0.92
C ILE A 14 6.69 -5.19 -1.19
N PRO A 15 7.25 -6.41 -1.19
CA PRO A 15 8.69 -6.57 -1.31
C PRO A 15 9.18 -6.18 -2.70
N SER A 16 10.25 -5.39 -2.74
CA SER A 16 10.96 -5.02 -3.95
C SER A 16 11.94 -6.13 -4.40
N SER A 17 12.72 -5.87 -5.44
CA SER A 17 13.86 -6.72 -5.86
C SER A 17 14.92 -6.93 -4.77
N ARG A 18 14.88 -6.14 -3.69
CA ARG A 18 15.72 -6.31 -2.50
C ARG A 18 15.11 -7.23 -1.45
N GLN A 19 14.09 -8.01 -1.77
CA GLN A 19 13.51 -8.97 -0.83
C GLN A 19 14.59 -9.88 -0.24
N THR A 20 14.60 -9.99 1.09
CA THR A 20 15.48 -10.89 1.84
C THR A 20 14.70 -11.56 2.97
N ASP A 21 15.30 -12.57 3.60
CA ASP A 21 14.77 -13.17 4.82
C ASP A 21 15.16 -12.40 6.10
N LEU A 22 15.92 -11.30 6.01
CA LEU A 22 16.17 -10.38 7.12
C LEU A 22 14.84 -9.77 7.58
N CYS A 23 14.47 -10.02 8.84
CA CYS A 23 13.17 -9.64 9.35
C CYS A 23 13.02 -8.11 9.49
N HIS A 24 14.06 -7.46 9.99
CA HIS A 24 14.06 -6.02 10.25
C HIS A 24 15.40 -5.40 9.82
N TYR A 25 15.36 -4.15 9.32
CA TYR A 25 16.55 -3.50 8.76
C TYR A 25 17.66 -3.19 9.78
N PHE A 26 17.33 -3.16 11.07
CA PHE A 26 18.24 -2.73 12.14
C PHE A 26 18.85 -3.90 12.93
N GLU A 27 18.43 -5.14 12.66
CA GLU A 27 18.90 -6.32 13.40
C GLU A 27 19.21 -7.48 12.46
N PRO A 28 20.11 -8.41 12.86
CA PRO A 28 20.51 -9.53 12.02
C PRO A 28 19.53 -10.72 12.05
N HIS A 29 18.33 -10.57 12.60
CA HIS A 29 17.38 -11.68 12.72
C HIS A 29 16.83 -12.11 11.35
N ILE A 30 16.91 -13.41 11.04
CA ILE A 30 16.47 -13.98 9.77
C ILE A 30 15.20 -14.80 9.98
N ASN A 31 14.11 -14.38 9.35
CA ASN A 31 12.83 -15.08 9.37
C ASN A 31 11.94 -14.64 8.19
N ALA A 32 11.74 -15.53 7.22
CA ALA A 32 10.88 -15.27 6.06
C ALA A 32 9.40 -14.95 6.44
N ALA A 33 8.96 -15.38 7.63
CA ALA A 33 7.60 -15.09 8.12
C ALA A 33 7.35 -13.59 8.33
N CYS A 34 8.39 -12.78 8.57
CA CYS A 34 8.24 -11.32 8.69
C CYS A 34 7.80 -10.68 7.37
N THR A 35 8.14 -11.31 6.23
CA THR A 35 7.77 -10.84 4.90
C THR A 35 6.53 -11.55 4.36
N LEU A 36 6.39 -12.86 4.59
CA LEU A 36 5.33 -13.68 3.98
C LEU A 36 4.12 -13.93 4.90
N GLY A 37 4.27 -13.69 6.20
CA GLY A 37 3.25 -13.95 7.22
C GLY A 37 3.43 -15.28 7.94
N ALA A 38 2.91 -15.33 9.16
CA ALA A 38 2.77 -16.54 9.98
C ALA A 38 1.54 -16.38 10.88
N TYR A 39 1.67 -15.64 11.98
CA TYR A 39 0.54 -15.33 12.85
C TYR A 39 -0.46 -14.37 12.18
N HIS A 40 0.04 -13.30 11.57
CA HIS A 40 -0.79 -12.37 10.80
C HIS A 40 -1.02 -12.90 9.38
N PRO A 41 -2.19 -12.63 8.78
CA PRO A 41 -2.51 -12.99 7.40
C PRO A 41 -1.80 -12.05 6.39
N LEU A 42 -0.51 -11.80 6.61
CA LEU A 42 0.30 -10.78 5.94
C LEU A 42 0.30 -10.94 4.42
N LEU A 43 0.29 -12.18 3.92
CA LEU A 43 0.16 -12.48 2.50
C LEU A 43 -1.13 -11.87 1.91
N TYR A 44 -2.27 -12.05 2.57
CA TYR A 44 -3.55 -11.53 2.09
C TYR A 44 -3.66 -10.01 2.23
N GLU A 45 -3.08 -9.45 3.29
CA GLU A 45 -3.00 -7.99 3.44
C GLU A 45 -2.17 -7.35 2.33
N LYS A 46 -1.04 -7.98 1.94
CA LYS A 46 -0.22 -7.54 0.79
C LYS A 46 -0.98 -7.62 -0.52
N LEU A 47 -1.72 -8.70 -0.77
CA LEU A 47 -2.58 -8.82 -1.95
C LEU A 47 -3.66 -7.71 -2.00
N LEU A 48 -4.23 -7.33 -0.85
CA LEU A 48 -5.17 -6.21 -0.76
C LEU A 48 -4.48 -4.88 -1.11
N VAL A 49 -3.29 -4.62 -0.57
CA VAL A 49 -2.52 -3.41 -0.88
C VAL A 49 -2.16 -3.33 -2.36
N GLN A 50 -1.75 -4.44 -2.99
CA GLN A 50 -1.51 -4.51 -4.43
C GLN A 50 -2.77 -4.22 -5.25
N ARG A 51 -3.94 -4.72 -4.82
CA ARG A 51 -5.22 -4.42 -5.48
C ARG A 51 -5.62 -2.96 -5.35
N MET A 52 -5.35 -2.35 -4.21
CA MET A 52 -5.66 -0.94 -3.94
C MET A 52 -4.70 0.03 -4.64
N SER A 53 -3.50 -0.42 -5.03
CA SER A 53 -2.55 0.38 -5.80
C SER A 53 -2.95 0.44 -7.28
N ALA A 54 -4.00 1.19 -7.57
CA ALA A 54 -4.62 1.29 -8.89
C ALA A 54 -3.72 1.89 -9.99
N SER A 55 -2.55 2.45 -9.64
CA SER A 55 -1.69 3.19 -10.56
C SER A 55 -0.27 2.62 -10.67
N THR A 56 -0.03 1.36 -10.31
CA THR A 56 1.32 0.77 -10.30
C THR A 56 1.26 -0.62 -10.94
N THR A 57 2.04 -0.85 -12.00
CA THR A 57 2.13 -2.18 -12.62
C THR A 57 2.85 -3.14 -11.67
N PRO A 58 2.65 -4.47 -11.80
CA PRO A 58 3.43 -5.44 -11.02
C PRO A 58 4.95 -5.23 -11.16
N ASP A 59 5.42 -4.89 -12.37
CA ASP A 59 6.84 -4.62 -12.61
C ASP A 59 7.33 -3.37 -11.88
N ASP A 60 6.53 -2.31 -11.85
CA ASP A 60 6.82 -1.10 -11.05
C ASP A 60 6.83 -1.38 -9.55
N LEU A 61 6.01 -2.32 -9.07
CA LEU A 61 6.01 -2.78 -7.68
C LEU A 61 7.24 -3.62 -7.35
N HIS A 62 7.72 -4.43 -8.30
CA HIS A 62 8.90 -5.26 -8.10
C HIS A 62 10.21 -4.47 -8.20
N GLN A 63 10.29 -3.48 -9.11
CA GLN A 63 11.46 -2.62 -9.25
C GLN A 63 11.45 -1.46 -8.24
N GLY A 64 10.26 -0.99 -7.87
CA GLY A 64 10.05 0.01 -6.83
C GLY A 64 10.02 -0.60 -5.43
N SER A 65 10.24 0.24 -4.43
CA SER A 65 10.06 -0.12 -3.01
C SER A 65 8.90 0.63 -2.37
N ARG A 66 8.03 1.22 -3.19
CA ARG A 66 7.00 2.17 -2.76
C ARG A 66 5.68 1.87 -3.44
N VAL A 67 4.65 1.68 -2.64
CA VAL A 67 3.25 1.62 -3.07
C VAL A 67 2.56 2.94 -2.73
N THR A 68 1.73 3.44 -3.63
CA THR A 68 0.92 4.64 -3.40
C THR A 68 -0.54 4.26 -3.27
N LEU A 69 -1.15 4.66 -2.15
CA LEU A 69 -2.55 4.39 -1.85
C LEU A 69 -3.34 5.71 -1.70
N PRO A 70 -4.57 5.79 -2.23
CA PRO A 70 -5.45 6.91 -1.98
C PRO A 70 -5.93 6.91 -0.53
N GLY A 71 -5.99 8.09 0.09
CA GLY A 71 -6.67 8.27 1.37
C GLY A 71 -8.17 8.04 1.26
N PHE A 72 -8.84 7.67 2.35
CA PHE A 72 -10.29 7.46 2.34
C PHE A 72 -11.06 8.73 1.96
N SER A 73 -10.51 9.92 2.26
CA SER A 73 -11.09 11.20 1.85
C SER A 73 -11.12 11.43 0.34
N THR A 74 -10.47 10.58 -0.46
CA THR A 74 -10.39 10.71 -1.93
C THR A 74 -11.06 9.56 -2.66
N VAL A 75 -11.68 8.61 -1.94
CA VAL A 75 -12.39 7.48 -2.56
C VAL A 75 -13.84 7.88 -2.84
N ASP A 76 -14.29 7.68 -4.08
CA ASP A 76 -15.68 7.88 -4.50
C ASP A 76 -16.42 6.53 -4.49
N CYS A 77 -17.53 6.46 -3.75
CA CYS A 77 -18.36 5.28 -3.61
C CYS A 77 -19.66 5.35 -4.44
N GLY A 78 -19.87 6.39 -5.25
CA GLY A 78 -21.05 6.54 -6.11
C GLY A 78 -22.37 6.78 -5.37
N GLY A 79 -22.33 7.13 -4.08
CA GLY A 79 -23.50 7.45 -3.25
C GLY A 79 -23.67 8.96 -3.11
N GLY A 80 -24.73 9.50 -3.71
CA GLY A 80 -25.01 10.94 -3.75
C GLY A 80 -24.91 11.66 -2.40
N GLY A 81 -23.97 12.59 -2.33
CA GLY A 81 -24.01 13.75 -1.46
C GLY A 81 -23.65 14.96 -2.32
N ILE A 82 -24.67 15.68 -2.79
CA ILE A 82 -24.66 16.99 -3.47
C ILE A 82 -23.33 17.32 -4.14
N ALA A 83 -23.30 17.20 -5.48
CA ALA A 83 -22.29 17.87 -6.28
C ALA A 83 -22.19 19.32 -5.82
N ALA A 84 -21.09 19.69 -5.16
CA ALA A 84 -20.80 21.09 -4.92
C ALA A 84 -20.72 21.73 -6.32
N PRO A 85 -21.50 22.79 -6.62
CA PRO A 85 -21.33 23.48 -7.88
C PRO A 85 -19.88 23.94 -7.95
N SER A 86 -19.17 23.48 -8.98
CA SER A 86 -17.86 23.98 -9.33
C SER A 86 -18.02 25.47 -9.63
N ALA A 87 -17.79 26.30 -8.62
CA ALA A 87 -17.61 27.72 -8.77
C ALA A 87 -16.21 27.94 -9.35
N THR A 88 -16.16 28.41 -10.61
CA THR A 88 -15.10 29.26 -11.18
C THR A 88 -15.26 29.36 -12.70
N PRO A 89 -14.78 30.43 -13.33
CA PRO A 89 -15.26 31.82 -13.26
C PRO A 89 -15.97 32.23 -14.56
#